data_AF-A0A964L5Y4-F1
#
_entry.id   AF-A0A964L5Y4-F1
#
_cell.length_a   1.000
_cell.length_b   1.000
_cell.length_c   1.000
_cell.angle_alpha   90.00
_cell.angle_beta   90.00
_cell.angle_gamma   90.00
#
_symmetry.space_group_name_H-M   'P 1'
#
loop_
_entity.id
_entity.type
_entity.pdbx_description
1 polymer ?
#
loop_
_entity_poly.entity_id
_entity_poly.type
_entity_poly.pdbx_seq_one_letter_code
_entity_poly.pdbx_strand_id
1 'polypeptide(L)' 'MSHGVLEMDLIEELQLRRWAREHYVPPEQRDGSWHPVVQDEMKKKDNEKFSPKQRWNNN' A
#
# COMPACT_ATOMS: atom_id res chain seq x y z
N MET A 1 -20.35 -16.07 -20.36
CA MET A 1 -20.57 -14.71 -19.80
C MET A 1 -19.32 -14.35 -19.02
N SER A 2 -18.80 -13.18 -19.35
CA SER A 2 -17.44 -12.69 -19.15
C SER A 2 -17.02 -12.61 -17.69
N HIS A 3 -15.71 -12.75 -17.46
CA HIS A 3 -14.99 -12.67 -16.19
C HIS A 3 -15.12 -11.28 -15.51
N GLY A 4 -16.29 -10.93 -14.97
CA GLY A 4 -16.56 -9.58 -14.44
C GLY A 4 -16.35 -9.38 -12.95
N VAL A 5 -15.49 -10.16 -12.28
CA VAL A 5 -15.26 -10.03 -10.81
C VAL A 5 -13.78 -9.90 -10.41
N LEU A 6 -12.86 -9.90 -11.39
CA LEU A 6 -11.41 -9.78 -11.15
C LEU A 6 -10.75 -8.64 -11.94
N GLU A 7 -11.53 -7.84 -12.68
CA GLU A 7 -11.08 -6.55 -13.20
C GLU A 7 -11.48 -5.47 -12.19
N MET A 8 -10.82 -5.45 -11.04
CA MET A 8 -10.70 -4.16 -10.37
C MET A 8 -9.96 -3.28 -11.36
N ASP A 9 -10.62 -2.24 -11.85
CA ASP A 9 -10.10 -1.40 -12.91
C ASP A 9 -8.73 -0.89 -12.43
N LEU A 10 -7.66 -1.17 -13.17
CA LEU A 10 -6.28 -0.85 -12.73
C LEU A 10 -6.16 0.62 -12.32
N ILE A 11 -7.01 1.47 -12.90
CA ILE A 11 -7.19 2.87 -12.57
C ILE A 11 -7.68 3.06 -11.12
N GLU A 12 -8.69 2.30 -10.67
CA GLU A 12 -9.17 2.32 -9.28
C GLU A 12 -8.10 1.83 -8.31
N GLU A 13 -7.39 0.75 -8.64
CA GLU A 13 -6.28 0.28 -7.81
C GLU A 13 -5.19 1.36 -7.67
N LEU A 14 -4.78 1.99 -8.77
CA LEU A 14 -3.77 3.05 -8.77
C LEU A 14 -4.22 4.27 -7.97
N GLN A 15 -5.49 4.66 -8.06
CA GLN A 15 -6.06 5.74 -7.25
C GLN A 15 -6.02 5.40 -5.75
N LEU A 16 -6.40 4.18 -5.37
CA LEU A 16 -6.34 3.72 -3.97
C LEU A 16 -4.90 3.68 -3.45
N ARG A 17 -3.95 3.18 -4.24
CA ARG A 17 -2.51 3.22 -3.89
C ARG A 17 -2.02 4.65 -3.71
N ARG A 18 -2.40 5.55 -4.60
CA ARG A 18 -2.05 6.98 -4.50
C ARG A 18 -2.63 7.58 -3.23
N TRP A 19 -3.92 7.37 -2.97
CA TRP A 19 -4.57 7.83 -1.75
C TRP A 19 -3.88 7.30 -0.50
N ALA A 20 -3.53 6.00 -0.46
CA ALA A 20 -2.83 5.40 0.67
C ALA A 20 -1.44 6.02 0.92
N ARG A 21 -0.74 6.42 -0.15
CA ARG A 21 0.54 7.12 -0.05
C ARG A 21 0.38 8.54 0.50
N GLU A 22 -0.62 9.29 0.03
CA GLU A 22 -0.89 10.67 0.45
C GLU A 22 -1.48 10.73 1.87
N HIS A 23 -2.39 9.82 2.21
CA HIS A 23 -3.08 9.73 3.50
C HIS A 23 -2.51 8.65 4.42
N TYR A 24 -1.20 8.45 4.39
CA TYR A 24 -0.57 7.40 5.19
C TYR A 24 -0.83 7.57 6.70
N VAL A 25 -1.28 6.51 7.35
CA VAL A 25 -1.46 6.43 8.81
C VAL A 25 -0.72 5.21 9.40
N PRO A 26 -0.23 5.33 10.66
CA PRO A 26 0.38 4.20 11.36
C PRO A 26 -0.64 3.09 11.66
N PRO A 27 -0.19 1.84 11.91
CA PRO A 27 -1.07 0.69 12.13
C PRO A 27 -2.15 0.89 13.20
N GLU A 28 -1.84 1.67 14.24
CA GLU A 28 -2.75 1.97 15.35
C GLU A 28 -3.96 2.83 14.94
N GLN A 29 -3.86 3.56 13.83
CA GLN A 29 -4.90 4.44 13.31
C GLN A 29 -5.53 3.92 12.01
N ARG A 30 -5.20 2.70 11.57
CA ARG A 30 -5.77 2.09 10.36
C ARG A 30 -7.15 1.56 10.63
N ASP A 31 -8.08 1.91 9.76
CA ASP A 31 -9.39 1.28 9.75
C ASP A 31 -9.30 -0.07 9.03
N GLY A 32 -9.75 -1.14 9.70
CA GLY A 32 -9.81 -2.48 9.12
C GLY A 32 -10.81 -2.61 7.97
N SER A 33 -11.70 -1.64 7.81
CA SER A 33 -12.70 -1.56 6.74
C SER A 33 -12.11 -1.02 5.44
N TRP A 34 -10.86 -0.54 5.44
CA TRP A 34 -10.21 -0.03 4.24
C TRP A 34 -9.88 -1.13 3.23
N HIS A 35 -9.81 -0.73 1.96
CA HIS A 35 -9.52 -1.64 0.87
C HIS A 35 -8.16 -2.36 1.06
N PRO A 36 -8.05 -3.67 0.73
CA PRO A 36 -6.79 -4.42 0.86
C PRO A 36 -5.59 -3.75 0.19
N VAL A 37 -5.81 -3.08 -0.95
CA VAL A 37 -4.80 -2.29 -1.68
C VAL A 37 -4.23 -1.16 -0.82
N VAL A 38 -5.09 -0.44 -0.10
CA VAL A 38 -4.68 0.64 0.81
C VAL A 38 -3.86 0.05 1.95
N GLN A 39 -4.32 -1.06 2.54
CA GLN A 39 -3.62 -1.73 3.63
C GLN A 39 -2.24 -2.25 3.20
N ASP A 40 -2.13 -2.85 2.01
CA ASP A 40 -0.88 -3.33 1.43
C ASP A 40 0.11 -2.18 1.18
N GLU A 41 -0.35 -1.10 0.54
CA GLU A 41 0.49 0.07 0.24
C GLU A 41 1.00 0.74 1.52
N MET A 42 0.15 0.84 2.55
CA MET A 42 0.53 1.35 3.88
C MET A 42 1.59 0.47 4.55
N LYS A 43 1.41 -0.86 4.52
CA LYS A 43 2.42 -1.82 5.01
C LYS A 43 3.73 -1.69 4.26
N LYS A 44 3.69 -1.47 2.94
CA LYS A 44 4.89 -1.23 2.12
C LYS A 44 5.64 0.01 2.58
N LYS A 45 4.92 1.10 2.83
CA LYS A 45 5.48 2.35 3.36
C LYS A 45 6.01 2.21 4.78
N ASP A 46 5.40 1.37 5.62
CA ASP A 46 5.98 1.01 6.92
C ASP A 46 7.35 0.36 6.73
N ASN A 47 7.43 -0.68 5.90
CA ASN A 47 8.68 -1.41 5.65
C ASN A 47 9.76 -0.53 5.02
N GLU A 48 9.41 0.44 4.18
CA GLU A 48 10.37 1.42 3.64
C GLU A 48 10.95 2.31 4.74
N LYS A 49 10.13 2.78 5.68
CA LYS A 49 10.59 3.57 6.84
C LYS A 49 11.41 2.74 7.83
N PHE A 50 11.07 1.47 7.99
CA PHE A 50 11.77 0.51 8.85
C PHE A 50 12.95 -0.18 8.19
N SER A 51 13.23 0.09 6.91
CA SER A 51 14.48 -0.29 6.28
C SER A 51 15.50 0.81 6.58
N PRO A 52 16.35 0.68 7.61
CA PRO A 52 17.51 1.53 7.72
C PRO A 52 18.30 1.26 6.45
N LYS A 53 18.43 2.27 5.58
CA LYS A 53 19.41 2.35 4.49
C LYS A 53 20.49 1.26 4.62
N GLN A 54 20.28 0.08 4.03
CA GLN A 54 21.38 -0.80 3.66
C GLN A 54 22.04 -0.16 2.43
N ARG A 55 22.65 1.01 2.65
CA ARG A 55 23.41 1.77 1.65
C ARG A 55 24.79 2.15 2.15
N TRP A 56 25.30 1.46 3.17
CA TRP A 56 26.73 1.47 3.48
C TRP A 56 27.08 0.20 4.25
N ASN A 57 28.26 -0.37 3.97
CA ASN A 57 28.88 -1.57 4.55
C ASN A 57 28.62 -2.86 3.79
N ASN A 58 29.38 -3.07 2.71
CA ASN A 58 30.18 -4.28 2.59
C ASN A 58 31.55 -3.90 2.03
N ASN A 59 32.54 -4.49 2.69
CA ASN A 59 33.97 -4.17 2.78
C ASN A 59 34.75 -4.34 1.48
#